data_AF-A0AA39R888-F1
#
_entry.id   AF-A0AA39R888-F1
#
_cell.length_a   1.000
_cell.length_b   1.000
_cell.length_c   1.000
_cell.angle_alpha   90.00
_cell.angle_beta   90.00
_cell.angle_gamma   90.00
#
_symmetry.space_group_name_H-M   'P 1'
#
loop_
_entity.id
_entity.type
_entity.pdbx_description
1 polymer ?
#
loop_
_entity_poly.entity_id
_entity_poly.type
_entity_poly.pdbx_seq_one_letter_code
_entity_poly.pdbx_strand_id
1 'polypeptide(L)'
;MAPLGNLVRLLPLHINELPTHPALDSLLQNPSSNRESVSNSPSQTGKVDPRERPNLISFMEEILDQAAMFVDDTLPATFNEGGLKRSEPSVAKVQLLKRMVPPAEIEAIPWINSSIPRNWSANGAKKPGEAWFARRSRHANHSQEGTADLDEFDYGLRYNHSKHEEDYTPDVFDSYKVLDWSEQIEAAIGNGPGIDDYRELNMSIYEMCHKLPAILSNRVFPVLVLTAKRGKHAFVVVQIPINIRNLAAAFYSNQRNLKEGDSSLKRQKVVLGVYTSIEACRMLPDQNIEWTMATASDAKGWLPMWAQKMGVPSAVVKDVGLFIRWVHRKRPNLRANPLPGSEAENGSTSGK
;
A
#
# COMPACT_ATOMS: atom_id res chain seq x y z
N MET A 1 -3.60 19.14 -16.06
CA MET A 1 -3.28 18.38 -14.84
C MET A 1 -3.26 16.92 -15.23
N ALA A 2 -2.19 16.19 -14.94
CA ALA A 2 -2.14 14.76 -15.27
C ALA A 2 -3.13 14.01 -14.37
N PRO A 3 -3.99 13.13 -14.92
CA PRO A 3 -4.80 12.25 -14.09
C PRO A 3 -3.87 11.33 -13.29
N LEU A 4 -4.27 10.93 -12.09
CA LEU A 4 -3.53 9.90 -11.34
C LEU A 4 -3.37 8.67 -12.26
N GLY A 5 -2.19 8.04 -12.28
CA GLY A 5 -1.91 6.95 -13.20
C GLY A 5 -2.72 5.69 -12.93
N ASN A 6 -2.49 4.65 -13.72
CA ASN A 6 -3.32 3.45 -13.75
C ASN A 6 -2.98 2.39 -12.67
N LEU A 7 -1.82 2.43 -12.02
CA LEU A 7 -1.40 1.37 -11.10
C LEU A 7 -1.99 1.56 -9.72
N VAL A 8 -2.01 2.79 -9.21
CA VAL A 8 -2.50 3.10 -7.85
C VAL A 8 -4.02 3.34 -7.88
N ARG A 9 -4.79 2.25 -7.97
CA ARG A 9 -6.26 2.25 -8.14
C ARG A 9 -6.96 1.18 -7.31
N LEU A 10 -8.27 1.34 -7.11
CA LEU A 10 -9.10 0.34 -6.42
C LEU A 10 -9.29 -0.95 -7.20
N LEU A 11 -9.18 -0.87 -8.54
CA LEU A 11 -9.28 -2.04 -9.39
C LEU A 11 -8.05 -2.93 -9.18
N PRO A 12 -8.22 -4.18 -8.68
CA PRO A 12 -7.08 -5.02 -8.32
C PRO A 12 -6.22 -5.37 -9.52
N LEU A 13 -4.91 -5.42 -9.31
CA LEU A 13 -3.97 -6.02 -10.26
C LEU A 13 -4.28 -7.51 -10.44
N HIS A 14 -4.09 -7.99 -11.66
CA HIS A 14 -3.99 -9.41 -11.96
C HIS A 14 -2.57 -9.90 -11.73
N ILE A 15 -2.44 -11.17 -11.37
CA ILE A 15 -1.13 -11.79 -11.12
C ILE A 15 -0.20 -11.78 -12.34
N ASN A 16 -0.74 -11.68 -13.55
CA ASN A 16 0.02 -11.59 -14.81
C ASN A 16 0.53 -10.16 -15.07
N GLU A 17 0.00 -9.15 -14.38
CA GLU A 17 0.46 -7.76 -14.44
C GLU A 17 1.65 -7.51 -13.49
N LEU A 18 2.11 -8.55 -12.76
CA LEU A 18 3.28 -8.46 -11.90
C LEU A 18 4.56 -8.84 -12.62
N PRO A 19 5.70 -8.23 -12.25
CA PRO A 19 7.01 -8.69 -12.67
C PRO A 19 7.25 -10.17 -12.37
N THR A 20 8.22 -10.75 -13.06
CA THR A 20 8.61 -12.15 -12.88
C THR A 20 8.98 -12.45 -11.43
N HIS A 21 8.60 -13.64 -10.97
CA HIS A 21 8.90 -14.16 -9.65
C HIS A 21 8.84 -15.70 -9.70
N PRO A 22 9.76 -16.44 -9.06
CA PRO A 22 9.82 -17.90 -9.17
C PRO A 22 8.49 -18.60 -8.86
N ALA A 23 7.77 -18.16 -7.82
CA ALA A 23 6.45 -18.72 -7.47
C ALA A 23 5.34 -18.43 -8.48
N LEU A 24 5.49 -17.41 -9.34
CA LEU A 24 4.53 -17.05 -10.38
C LEU A 24 4.78 -17.80 -11.69
N ASP A 25 6.02 -18.17 -11.97
CA ASP A 25 6.40 -18.91 -13.18
C ASP A 25 5.82 -20.34 -13.16
N SER A 26 5.70 -20.94 -11.98
CA SER A 26 5.05 -22.24 -11.76
C SER A 26 3.57 -22.26 -12.16
N LEU A 27 2.89 -21.10 -12.20
CA LEU A 27 1.50 -21.01 -12.66
C LEU A 27 1.39 -21.05 -14.19
N LEU A 28 2.44 -20.65 -14.92
CA LEU A 28 2.48 -20.69 -16.38
C LEU A 28 2.75 -22.09 -16.93
N GLN A 29 3.35 -22.97 -16.12
CA GLN A 29 3.72 -24.34 -16.52
C GLN A 29 2.57 -25.36 -16.40
N ASN A 30 1.42 -24.99 -15.81
CA ASN A 30 0.24 -25.85 -15.69
C ASN A 30 -1.02 -25.23 -16.33
N PRO A 31 -1.24 -25.37 -17.66
CA PRO A 31 -2.38 -24.79 -18.37
C PRO A 31 -3.70 -25.58 -18.21
N SER A 32 -3.78 -26.51 -17.27
CA SER A 32 -4.91 -27.44 -17.12
C SER A 32 -6.08 -26.84 -16.32
N SER A 33 -6.55 -25.65 -16.71
CA SER A 33 -7.95 -25.27 -16.53
C SER A 33 -8.29 -24.07 -17.44
N ASN A 34 -9.39 -24.21 -18.19
CA ASN A 34 -9.98 -23.26 -19.15
C ASN A 34 -9.31 -23.10 -20.51
N ARG A 35 -9.59 -24.09 -21.40
CA ARG A 35 -9.79 -23.80 -22.83
C ARG A 35 -11.12 -23.07 -22.99
N GLU A 36 -11.11 -21.75 -23.10
CA GLU A 36 -12.11 -21.06 -23.90
C GLU A 36 -11.53 -20.86 -25.31
N SER A 37 -12.22 -21.43 -26.29
CA SER A 37 -11.86 -21.43 -27.69
C SER A 37 -11.96 -20.02 -28.28
N VAL A 38 -10.82 -19.38 -28.55
CA VAL A 38 -10.76 -18.18 -29.40
C VAL A 38 -10.33 -18.61 -30.79
N SER A 39 -11.25 -18.47 -31.75
CA SER A 39 -11.05 -18.73 -33.17
C SER A 39 -10.01 -17.78 -33.78
N ASN A 40 -9.07 -18.35 -34.53
CA ASN A 40 -8.02 -17.62 -35.25
C ASN A 40 -8.58 -16.76 -36.38
N SER A 41 -8.14 -15.51 -36.46
CA SER A 41 -8.04 -14.74 -37.72
C SER A 41 -6.76 -13.90 -37.67
N PRO A 42 -5.98 -13.83 -38.78
CA PRO A 42 -4.71 -13.13 -38.79
C PRO A 42 -4.87 -11.71 -39.34
N SER A 43 -4.54 -10.71 -38.53
CA SER A 43 -4.12 -9.40 -39.04
C SER A 43 -3.02 -8.81 -38.15
N GLN A 44 -1.93 -8.43 -38.82
CA GLN A 44 -0.70 -7.87 -38.29
C GLN A 44 -0.92 -6.42 -37.82
N THR A 45 -0.53 -6.14 -36.58
CA THR A 45 0.21 -4.93 -36.13
C THR A 45 0.64 -5.20 -34.68
N GLY A 46 1.95 -5.21 -34.41
CA GLY A 46 2.58 -5.21 -33.07
C GLY A 46 1.85 -5.92 -31.93
N LYS A 47 1.80 -7.26 -31.93
CA LYS A 47 1.28 -8.02 -30.78
C LYS A 47 2.34 -8.08 -29.69
N VAL A 48 2.15 -7.31 -28.61
CA VAL A 48 2.80 -7.59 -27.31
C VAL A 48 2.39 -9.00 -26.90
N ASP A 49 3.35 -9.87 -26.58
CA ASP A 49 3.04 -11.23 -26.12
C ASP A 49 2.27 -11.12 -24.79
N PRO A 50 1.03 -11.63 -24.68
CA PRO A 50 0.28 -11.61 -23.43
C PRO A 50 0.95 -12.41 -22.28
N ARG A 51 2.10 -13.06 -22.55
CA ARG A 51 2.96 -13.74 -21.57
C ARG A 51 4.13 -12.89 -21.07
N GLU A 52 4.40 -11.73 -21.65
CA GLU A 52 5.54 -10.89 -21.24
C GLU A 52 5.16 -10.09 -19.98
N ARG A 53 5.68 -10.55 -18.83
CA ARG A 53 5.56 -9.84 -17.55
C ARG A 53 6.33 -8.52 -17.62
N PRO A 54 5.90 -7.45 -16.93
CA PRO A 54 6.61 -6.18 -16.94
C PRO A 54 8.01 -6.29 -16.32
N ASN A 55 8.93 -5.45 -16.80
CA ASN A 55 10.24 -5.29 -16.19
C ASN A 55 10.10 -4.83 -14.73
N LEU A 56 10.83 -5.46 -13.80
CA LEU A 56 10.74 -5.18 -12.36
C LEU A 56 11.08 -3.73 -12.01
N ILE A 57 12.16 -3.18 -12.59
CA ILE A 57 12.64 -1.83 -12.29
C ILE A 57 11.62 -0.80 -12.77
N SER A 58 11.25 -0.86 -14.05
CA SER A 58 10.26 0.07 -14.62
C SER A 58 8.89 -0.03 -13.96
N PHE A 59 8.50 -1.23 -13.50
CA PHE A 59 7.25 -1.43 -12.78
C PHE A 59 7.25 -0.74 -11.41
N MET A 60 8.33 -0.89 -10.64
CA MET A 60 8.45 -0.22 -9.33
C MET A 60 8.55 1.30 -9.48
N GLU A 61 9.37 1.77 -10.43
CA GLU A 61 9.53 3.19 -10.74
C GLU A 61 8.18 3.85 -11.08
N GLU A 62 7.40 3.26 -11.99
CA GLU A 62 6.09 3.79 -12.37
C GLU A 62 5.12 3.89 -11.18
N ILE A 63 5.12 2.90 -10.27
CA ILE A 63 4.28 2.97 -9.06
C ILE A 63 4.72 4.11 -8.14
N LEU A 64 6.03 4.24 -7.94
CA LEU A 64 6.62 5.24 -7.04
C LEU A 64 6.46 6.66 -7.58
N ASP A 65 6.59 6.85 -8.89
CA ASP A 65 6.36 8.12 -9.57
C ASP A 65 4.88 8.51 -9.53
N GLN A 66 3.97 7.57 -9.78
CA GLN A 66 2.53 7.82 -9.64
C GLN A 66 2.17 8.23 -8.21
N ALA A 67 2.75 7.58 -7.20
CA ALA A 67 2.53 7.92 -5.80
C ALA A 67 3.13 9.29 -5.43
N ALA A 68 4.32 9.62 -5.92
CA ALA A 68 4.94 10.92 -5.72
C ALA A 68 4.09 12.05 -6.35
N MET A 69 3.73 11.92 -7.63
CA MET A 69 2.86 12.87 -8.34
C MET A 69 1.48 12.99 -7.65
N PHE A 70 0.96 11.90 -7.09
CA PHE A 70 -0.28 11.96 -6.34
C PHE A 70 -0.16 12.85 -5.10
N VAL A 71 0.88 12.65 -4.28
CA VAL A 71 1.06 13.37 -3.02
C VAL A 71 1.46 14.82 -3.26
N ASP A 72 2.36 15.07 -4.22
CA ASP A 72 2.94 16.39 -4.45
C ASP A 72 2.03 17.31 -5.27
N ASP A 73 1.32 16.77 -6.28
CA ASP A 73 0.52 17.58 -7.20
C ASP A 73 -0.98 17.33 -7.07
N THR A 74 -1.39 16.05 -7.13
CA THR A 74 -2.81 15.71 -7.25
C THR A 74 -3.57 16.04 -5.96
N LEU A 75 -3.07 15.58 -4.82
CA LEU A 75 -3.75 15.73 -3.53
C LEU A 75 -3.94 17.21 -3.17
N PRO A 76 -2.90 18.07 -3.19
CA PRO A 76 -3.06 19.51 -2.90
C PRO A 76 -3.99 20.23 -3.87
N ALA A 77 -3.99 19.86 -5.15
CA ALA A 77 -4.75 20.58 -6.17
C ALA A 77 -6.22 20.16 -6.29
N THR A 78 -6.59 18.97 -5.81
CA THR A 78 -7.90 18.38 -6.14
C THR A 78 -8.70 17.87 -4.94
N PHE A 79 -8.07 17.69 -3.78
CA PHE A 79 -8.80 17.24 -2.59
C PHE A 79 -9.39 18.42 -1.86
N ASN A 80 -10.62 18.24 -1.36
CA ASN A 80 -11.25 19.23 -0.51
C ASN A 80 -10.80 18.99 0.94
N GLU A 81 -10.32 20.03 1.60
CA GLU A 81 -9.99 20.00 3.02
C GLU A 81 -11.27 19.89 3.88
N GLY A 82 -11.23 18.98 4.84
CA GLY A 82 -12.21 18.83 5.90
C GLY A 82 -11.80 19.57 7.18
N GLY A 83 -12.33 19.13 8.32
CA GLY A 83 -11.95 19.70 9.61
C GLY A 83 -10.67 19.09 10.18
N LEU A 84 -9.94 19.88 10.96
CA LEU A 84 -8.84 19.40 11.81
C LEU A 84 -9.38 18.52 12.94
N LYS A 85 -8.73 17.37 13.16
CA LYS A 85 -9.09 16.39 14.20
C LYS A 85 -7.89 16.13 15.10
N ARG A 86 -8.17 15.68 16.33
CA ARG A 86 -7.17 15.18 17.28
C ARG A 86 -7.04 13.67 17.14
N SER A 87 -5.84 13.15 17.36
CA SER A 87 -5.59 11.72 17.46
C SER A 87 -4.62 11.43 18.60
N GLU A 88 -5.15 11.42 19.82
CA GLU A 88 -4.36 11.21 21.02
C GLU A 88 -3.65 9.83 21.01
N PRO A 89 -2.37 9.76 21.41
CA PRO A 89 -1.61 10.77 22.15
C PRO A 89 -0.77 11.69 21.26
N SER A 90 -1.00 11.73 19.94
CA SER A 90 -0.24 12.63 19.07
C SER A 90 -0.57 14.10 19.38
N VAL A 91 0.47 14.92 19.51
CA VAL A 91 0.31 16.38 19.64
C VAL A 91 -0.11 17.04 18.32
N ALA A 92 0.17 16.39 17.19
CA ALA A 92 -0.16 16.89 15.88
C ALA A 92 -1.69 16.82 15.65
N LYS A 93 -2.23 17.88 15.07
CA LYS A 93 -3.58 17.84 14.50
C LYS A 93 -3.54 17.13 13.16
N VAL A 94 -4.61 16.42 12.86
CA VAL A 94 -4.80 15.69 11.61
C VAL A 94 -5.79 16.46 10.74
N GLN A 95 -5.32 16.97 9.61
CA GLN A 95 -6.15 17.58 8.57
C GLN A 95 -6.73 16.47 7.71
N LEU A 96 -8.06 16.35 7.69
CA LEU A 96 -8.75 15.41 6.79
C LEU A 96 -8.90 16.04 5.41
N LEU A 97 -8.80 15.22 4.36
CA LEU A 97 -9.04 15.61 2.98
C LEU A 97 -9.88 14.54 2.28
N LYS A 98 -10.66 14.92 1.27
CA LYS A 98 -11.46 13.97 0.50
C LYS A 98 -11.59 14.38 -0.96
N ARG A 99 -11.66 13.37 -1.83
CA ARG A 99 -11.98 13.54 -3.25
C ARG A 99 -12.84 12.38 -3.73
N MET A 100 -13.82 12.69 -4.57
CA MET A 100 -14.55 11.69 -5.34
C MET A 100 -14.00 11.73 -6.76
N VAL A 101 -13.35 10.65 -7.20
CA VAL A 101 -12.89 10.51 -8.58
C VAL A 101 -14.05 9.91 -9.40
N PRO A 102 -14.63 10.65 -10.36
CA PRO A 102 -15.79 10.18 -11.11
C PRO A 102 -15.40 9.08 -12.11
N PRO A 103 -16.33 8.20 -12.51
CA PRO A 103 -16.07 7.13 -13.48
C PRO A 103 -15.44 7.63 -14.79
N ALA A 104 -15.89 8.79 -15.30
CA ALA A 104 -15.37 9.36 -16.54
C ALA A 104 -13.87 9.72 -16.46
N GLU A 105 -13.39 10.15 -15.28
CA GLU A 105 -11.97 10.41 -15.08
C GLU A 105 -11.17 9.10 -15.08
N ILE A 106 -11.74 8.03 -14.50
CA ILE A 106 -11.12 6.70 -14.48
C ILE A 106 -11.03 6.12 -15.90
N GLU A 107 -12.09 6.28 -16.69
CA GLU A 107 -12.16 5.81 -18.07
C GLU A 107 -11.17 6.52 -19.00
N ALA A 108 -10.82 7.77 -18.68
CA ALA A 108 -9.85 8.55 -19.45
C ALA A 108 -8.39 8.16 -19.17
N ILE A 109 -8.11 7.33 -18.16
CA ILE A 109 -6.76 6.90 -17.82
C ILE A 109 -6.30 5.84 -18.84
N PRO A 110 -5.18 6.06 -19.53
CA PRO A 110 -4.72 5.10 -20.51
C PRO A 110 -4.06 3.91 -19.80
N TRP A 111 -4.53 2.69 -20.07
CA TRP A 111 -3.99 1.45 -19.50
C TRP A 111 -2.79 0.91 -20.29
N ILE A 112 -1.85 1.79 -20.64
CA ILE A 112 -0.83 1.61 -21.71
C ILE A 112 0.05 0.37 -21.51
N ASN A 113 0.33 -0.01 -20.26
CA ASN A 113 1.26 -1.10 -19.93
C ASN A 113 0.56 -2.38 -19.42
N SER A 114 -0.77 -2.50 -19.52
CA SER A 114 -1.47 -3.73 -19.14
C SER A 114 -1.88 -4.52 -20.39
N SER A 115 -1.41 -5.76 -20.48
CA SER A 115 -1.86 -6.72 -21.50
C SER A 115 -3.28 -7.24 -21.23
N ILE A 116 -3.84 -6.95 -20.05
CA ILE A 116 -5.19 -7.36 -19.64
C ILE A 116 -6.08 -6.12 -19.58
N PRO A 117 -7.15 -6.05 -20.40
CA PRO A 117 -8.12 -4.97 -20.28
C PRO A 117 -8.67 -4.91 -18.85
N ARG A 118 -8.30 -3.86 -18.12
CA ARG A 118 -8.77 -3.57 -16.76
C ARG A 118 -10.18 -2.96 -16.82
N ASN A 119 -11.11 -3.75 -17.36
CA ASN A 119 -12.52 -3.39 -17.44
C ASN A 119 -13.24 -3.87 -16.18
N TRP A 120 -14.04 -2.99 -15.58
CA TRP A 120 -15.07 -3.37 -14.62
C TRP A 120 -16.14 -4.21 -15.33
N SER A 121 -15.88 -5.51 -15.53
CA SER A 121 -16.86 -6.42 -16.13
C SER A 121 -17.85 -6.86 -15.06
N ALA A 122 -18.99 -6.19 -15.02
CA ALA A 122 -20.20 -6.72 -14.43
C ALA A 122 -21.39 -6.21 -15.23
N ASN A 123 -21.89 -7.03 -16.16
CA ASN A 123 -23.23 -7.02 -16.74
C ASN A 123 -24.08 -5.77 -16.41
N GLY A 124 -23.95 -4.70 -17.20
CA GLY A 124 -24.87 -3.55 -17.19
C GLY A 124 -24.85 -2.65 -15.94
N ALA A 125 -23.96 -2.85 -14.97
CA ALA A 125 -23.83 -1.96 -13.81
C ALA A 125 -23.01 -0.70 -14.18
N LYS A 126 -23.46 0.48 -13.71
CA LYS A 126 -22.68 1.73 -13.80
C LYS A 126 -21.32 1.51 -13.14
N LYS A 127 -20.22 1.81 -13.86
CA LYS A 127 -18.87 1.75 -13.28
C LYS A 127 -18.80 2.69 -12.07
N PRO A 128 -18.33 2.22 -10.90
CA PRO A 128 -18.27 3.06 -9.72
C PRO A 128 -17.11 4.05 -9.81
N GLY A 129 -17.30 5.25 -9.26
CA GLY A 129 -16.18 6.17 -8.99
C GLY A 129 -15.41 5.76 -7.74
N GLU A 130 -14.24 6.34 -7.51
CA GLU A 130 -13.39 6.03 -6.34
C GLU A 130 -13.45 7.13 -5.29
N ALA A 131 -13.94 6.77 -4.09
CA ALA A 131 -13.98 7.69 -2.96
C ALA A 131 -12.65 7.64 -2.22
N TRP A 132 -11.85 8.69 -2.41
CA TRP A 132 -10.57 8.86 -1.76
C TRP A 132 -10.71 9.70 -0.51
N PHE A 133 -10.14 9.20 0.58
CA PHE A 133 -9.97 9.91 1.83
C PHE A 133 -8.48 10.01 2.12
N ALA A 134 -8.05 11.18 2.53
CA ALA A 134 -6.68 11.40 2.91
C ALA A 134 -6.59 12.15 4.23
N ARG A 135 -5.41 12.07 4.83
CA ARG A 135 -5.03 12.87 5.97
C ARG A 135 -3.64 13.45 5.76
N ARG A 136 -3.42 14.58 6.40
CA ARG A 136 -2.12 15.22 6.54
C ARG A 136 -1.91 15.62 7.99
N SER A 137 -0.72 15.38 8.51
CA SER A 137 -0.34 15.77 9.86
C SER A 137 1.08 16.30 9.86
N ARG A 138 1.34 17.30 10.71
CA ARG A 138 2.66 17.93 10.83
C ARG A 138 3.18 17.74 12.24
N HIS A 139 4.37 17.16 12.35
CA HIS A 139 4.98 16.70 13.58
C HIS A 139 6.32 17.40 13.80
N ALA A 140 6.65 17.68 15.06
CA ALA A 140 8.00 18.13 15.39
C ALA A 140 8.95 16.95 15.28
N ASN A 141 10.09 17.13 14.59
CA ASN A 141 11.09 16.09 14.37
C ASN A 141 11.90 15.83 15.65
N HIS A 142 11.31 15.11 16.61
CA HIS A 142 11.91 14.84 17.91
C HIS A 142 11.49 13.48 18.48
N SER A 143 12.46 12.75 19.03
CA SER A 143 12.27 11.51 19.78
C SER A 143 11.68 11.74 21.19
N GLN A 144 10.42 12.20 21.28
CA GLN A 144 9.73 12.49 22.57
C GLN A 144 8.27 12.01 22.62
N GLU A 145 7.58 12.16 23.76
CA GLU A 145 6.17 11.76 23.87
C GLU A 145 5.29 12.61 22.95
N GLY A 146 4.30 11.97 22.31
CA GLY A 146 3.33 12.63 21.44
C GLY A 146 3.83 13.02 20.04
N THR A 147 5.10 12.76 19.71
CA THR A 147 5.68 12.93 18.37
C THR A 147 6.82 11.91 18.15
N ALA A 148 7.42 11.93 16.96
CA ALA A 148 8.53 11.05 16.60
C ALA A 148 9.53 11.81 15.70
N ASP A 149 10.77 11.36 15.65
CA ASP A 149 11.73 11.84 14.66
C ASP A 149 11.63 11.07 13.32
N LEU A 150 12.34 11.54 12.29
CA LEU A 150 12.21 10.98 10.94
C LEU A 150 12.61 9.51 10.86
N ASP A 151 13.61 9.08 11.62
CA ASP A 151 14.05 7.68 11.66
C ASP A 151 13.01 6.79 12.35
N GLU A 152 12.36 7.27 13.41
CA GLU A 152 11.24 6.58 14.04
C GLU A 152 10.02 6.48 13.10
N PHE A 153 9.75 7.53 12.31
CA PHE A 153 8.75 7.50 11.25
C PHE A 153 9.08 6.47 10.17
N ASP A 154 10.31 6.48 9.67
CA ASP A 154 10.78 5.57 8.62
C ASP A 154 10.73 4.12 9.08
N TYR A 155 11.24 3.85 10.28
CA TYR A 155 11.20 2.54 10.90
C TYR A 155 9.79 2.02 11.07
N GLY A 156 8.91 2.82 11.64
CA GLY A 156 7.58 2.34 12.01
C GLY A 156 6.57 2.32 10.86
N LEU A 157 6.75 3.15 9.83
CA LEU A 157 5.83 3.23 8.69
C LEU A 157 6.36 2.53 7.43
N ARG A 158 7.65 2.67 7.09
CA ARG A 158 8.20 2.08 5.86
C ARG A 158 8.80 0.70 6.10
N TYR A 159 9.72 0.61 7.06
CA TYR A 159 10.45 -0.63 7.33
C TYR A 159 9.51 -1.67 7.93
N ASN A 160 9.47 -2.88 7.36
CA ASN A 160 8.54 -3.94 7.77
C ASN A 160 7.06 -3.47 7.88
N HIS A 161 6.63 -2.56 7.00
CA HIS A 161 5.34 -1.86 7.02
C HIS A 161 4.17 -2.72 7.52
N SER A 162 3.84 -3.81 6.81
CA SER A 162 2.67 -4.66 7.13
C SER A 162 2.74 -5.30 8.52
N LYS A 163 3.94 -5.61 9.02
CA LYS A 163 4.14 -6.20 10.35
C LYS A 163 4.01 -5.14 11.44
N HIS A 164 4.50 -3.93 11.21
CA HIS A 164 4.27 -2.84 12.15
C HIS A 164 2.80 -2.42 12.17
N GLU A 165 2.12 -2.42 11.02
CA GLU A 165 0.68 -2.19 10.96
C GLU A 165 -0.10 -3.22 11.80
N GLU A 166 0.27 -4.51 11.74
CA GLU A 166 -0.26 -5.55 12.64
C GLU A 166 -0.03 -5.23 14.13
N ASP A 167 1.18 -4.75 14.49
CA ASP A 167 1.52 -4.44 15.87
C ASP A 167 0.71 -3.26 16.47
N TYR A 168 0.44 -2.21 15.69
CA TYR A 168 -0.19 -0.98 16.21
C TYR A 168 -1.67 -0.82 15.86
N THR A 169 -2.22 -1.62 14.95
CA THR A 169 -3.62 -1.55 14.53
C THR A 169 -4.43 -2.62 15.26
N PRO A 170 -5.28 -2.25 16.25
CA PRO A 170 -5.91 -3.24 17.15
C PRO A 170 -6.79 -4.28 16.46
N ASP A 171 -7.36 -3.93 15.30
CA ASP A 171 -8.26 -4.81 14.56
C ASP A 171 -7.51 -5.72 13.56
N VAL A 172 -6.21 -5.52 13.33
CA VAL A 172 -5.41 -6.42 12.49
C VAL A 172 -4.99 -7.63 13.32
N PHE A 173 -5.40 -8.83 12.92
CA PHE A 173 -5.06 -10.06 13.63
C PHE A 173 -4.03 -10.92 12.90
N ASP A 174 -3.69 -10.58 11.66
CA ASP A 174 -2.64 -11.23 10.89
C ASP A 174 -2.18 -10.32 9.73
N SER A 175 -0.88 -10.28 9.49
CA SER A 175 -0.29 -9.80 8.24
C SER A 175 0.47 -10.95 7.57
N TYR A 176 -0.22 -11.70 6.71
CA TYR A 176 0.35 -12.90 6.10
C TYR A 176 1.14 -12.53 4.84
N LYS A 177 2.47 -12.69 4.86
CA LYS A 177 3.33 -12.47 3.69
C LYS A 177 3.16 -13.62 2.71
N VAL A 178 2.75 -13.31 1.48
CA VAL A 178 2.49 -14.30 0.43
C VAL A 178 3.68 -14.47 -0.50
N LEU A 179 4.22 -13.37 -1.03
CA LEU A 179 5.38 -13.34 -1.93
C LEU A 179 6.30 -12.17 -1.57
N ASP A 180 7.57 -12.24 -1.95
CA ASP A 180 8.61 -11.27 -1.63
C ASP A 180 9.60 -11.17 -2.79
N TRP A 181 9.92 -9.94 -3.23
CA TRP A 181 10.81 -9.71 -4.37
C TRP A 181 12.25 -9.35 -3.96
N SER A 182 12.64 -9.51 -2.69
CA SER A 182 13.95 -9.01 -2.22
C SER A 182 15.12 -9.54 -3.05
N GLU A 183 15.14 -10.83 -3.38
CA GLU A 183 16.19 -11.44 -4.22
C GLU A 183 16.18 -10.89 -5.66
N GLN A 184 15.01 -10.66 -6.23
CA GLN A 184 14.90 -10.15 -7.60
C GLN A 184 15.27 -8.66 -7.67
N ILE A 185 14.95 -7.89 -6.63
CA ILE A 185 15.36 -6.49 -6.49
C ILE A 185 16.87 -6.41 -6.35
N GLU A 186 17.47 -7.22 -5.47
CA GLU A 186 18.92 -7.29 -5.29
C GLU A 186 19.62 -7.69 -6.59
N ALA A 187 19.09 -8.68 -7.32
CA ALA A 187 19.65 -9.09 -8.61
C ALA A 187 19.52 -8.01 -9.69
N ALA A 188 18.43 -7.24 -9.71
CA ALA A 188 18.18 -6.22 -10.72
C ALA A 188 18.95 -4.92 -10.50
N ILE A 189 19.16 -4.52 -9.23
CA ILE A 189 19.85 -3.28 -8.86
C ILE A 189 21.33 -3.53 -8.54
N GLY A 190 21.69 -4.76 -8.16
CA GLY A 190 23.04 -5.12 -7.73
C GLY A 190 23.49 -4.28 -6.54
N ASN A 191 24.74 -3.79 -6.60
CA ASN A 191 25.28 -2.83 -5.62
C ASN A 191 24.90 -1.36 -5.94
N GLY A 192 23.97 -1.14 -6.87
CA GLY A 192 23.49 0.19 -7.22
C GLY A 192 22.76 0.84 -6.05
N PRO A 193 22.73 2.19 -5.97
CA PRO A 193 22.11 2.86 -4.84
C PRO A 193 20.58 2.67 -4.81
N GLY A 194 19.94 2.41 -5.96
CA GLY A 194 18.51 2.19 -6.11
C GLY A 194 18.04 2.55 -7.53
N ILE A 195 16.80 3.02 -7.68
CA ILE A 195 16.20 3.45 -8.96
C ILE A 195 16.01 4.96 -8.91
N ASP A 196 16.68 5.73 -9.77
CA ASP A 196 16.61 7.19 -9.79
C ASP A 196 16.77 7.83 -8.39
N ASP A 197 15.74 8.50 -7.85
CA ASP A 197 15.72 9.12 -6.52
C ASP A 197 15.27 8.16 -5.40
N TYR A 198 14.91 6.93 -5.75
CA TYR A 198 14.42 5.92 -4.84
C TYR A 198 15.52 4.98 -4.35
N ARG A 199 15.51 4.70 -3.04
CA ARG A 199 16.51 3.90 -2.31
C ARG A 199 15.81 2.93 -1.36
N GLU A 200 16.51 1.88 -0.94
CA GLU A 200 15.98 0.87 0.01
C GLU A 200 14.59 0.33 -0.40
N LEU A 201 14.51 -0.14 -1.63
CA LEU A 201 13.29 -0.66 -2.24
C LEU A 201 12.89 -2.00 -1.61
N ASN A 202 11.62 -2.14 -1.24
CA ASN A 202 11.03 -3.42 -0.87
C ASN A 202 9.69 -3.60 -1.58
N MET A 203 9.50 -4.77 -2.19
CA MET A 203 8.23 -5.14 -2.81
C MET A 203 7.80 -6.53 -2.35
N SER A 204 6.56 -6.66 -1.90
CA SER A 204 6.00 -7.91 -1.39
C SER A 204 4.48 -7.95 -1.54
N ILE A 205 3.89 -9.13 -1.44
CA ILE A 205 2.43 -9.28 -1.35
C ILE A 205 2.08 -9.72 0.07
N TYR A 206 1.08 -9.05 0.64
CA TYR A 206 0.53 -9.37 1.95
C TYR A 206 -0.98 -9.59 1.89
N GLU A 207 -1.48 -10.45 2.78
CA GLU A 207 -2.90 -10.52 3.14
C GLU A 207 -3.08 -9.83 4.50
N MET A 208 -3.60 -8.60 4.48
CA MET A 208 -3.89 -7.82 5.69
C MET A 208 -5.25 -8.22 6.25
N CYS A 209 -5.28 -8.77 7.46
CA CYS A 209 -6.44 -9.46 8.01
C CYS A 209 -7.04 -8.70 9.18
N HIS A 210 -8.26 -8.18 8.98
CA HIS A 210 -8.96 -7.34 9.95
C HIS A 210 -10.16 -8.05 10.56
N LYS A 211 -10.24 -8.00 11.88
CA LYS A 211 -11.40 -8.39 12.66
C LYS A 211 -12.49 -7.33 12.47
N LEU A 212 -13.69 -7.77 12.14
CA LEU A 212 -14.86 -6.89 12.17
C LEU A 212 -15.72 -7.15 13.43
N PRO A 213 -16.57 -6.20 13.84
CA PRO A 213 -17.52 -6.41 14.93
C PRO A 213 -18.37 -7.67 14.72
N ALA A 214 -18.74 -8.35 15.80
CA ALA A 214 -19.11 -9.78 15.88
C ALA A 214 -20.24 -10.29 14.95
N ILE A 215 -20.99 -9.41 14.28
CA ILE A 215 -22.07 -9.78 13.34
C ILE A 215 -21.55 -9.83 11.88
N LEU A 216 -20.34 -9.32 11.63
CA LEU A 216 -19.73 -9.22 10.31
C LEU A 216 -18.57 -10.21 10.18
N SER A 217 -18.46 -10.87 9.02
CA SER A 217 -17.29 -11.68 8.72
C SER A 217 -16.02 -10.83 8.69
N ASN A 218 -14.89 -11.39 9.13
CA ASN A 218 -13.59 -10.73 9.03
C ASN A 218 -13.26 -10.34 7.59
N ARG A 219 -12.41 -9.33 7.43
CA ARG A 219 -11.95 -8.84 6.13
C ARG A 219 -10.50 -9.19 5.90
N VAL A 220 -10.20 -9.59 4.68
CA VAL A 220 -8.83 -9.76 4.22
C VAL A 220 -8.63 -8.91 2.98
N PHE A 221 -7.53 -8.18 2.96
CA PHE A 221 -7.13 -7.32 1.86
C PHE A 221 -5.80 -7.82 1.30
N PRO A 222 -5.83 -8.51 0.15
CA PRO A 222 -4.62 -8.89 -0.55
C PRO A 222 -4.05 -7.66 -1.26
N VAL A 223 -2.84 -7.27 -0.89
CA VAL A 223 -2.19 -6.05 -1.38
C VAL A 223 -0.75 -6.33 -1.81
N LEU A 224 -0.37 -5.77 -2.95
CA LEU A 224 1.02 -5.52 -3.29
C LEU A 224 1.48 -4.31 -2.47
N VAL A 225 2.54 -4.46 -1.69
CA VAL A 225 3.17 -3.41 -0.90
C VAL A 225 4.50 -3.07 -1.55
N LEU A 226 4.69 -1.80 -1.94
CA LEU A 226 5.95 -1.27 -2.43
C LEU A 226 6.39 -0.12 -1.52
N THR A 227 7.61 -0.19 -1.01
CA THR A 227 8.18 0.85 -0.14
C THR A 227 9.54 1.29 -0.64
N ALA A 228 9.85 2.57 -0.44
CA ALA A 228 11.14 3.14 -0.79
C ALA A 228 11.42 4.40 0.04
N LYS A 229 12.69 4.68 0.32
CA LYS A 229 13.14 6.05 0.61
C LYS A 229 13.14 6.84 -0.69
N ARG A 230 12.87 8.14 -0.61
CA ARG A 230 12.89 9.11 -1.71
C ARG A 230 13.77 10.29 -1.31
N GLY A 231 14.84 10.54 -2.04
CA GLY A 231 15.84 11.52 -1.66
C GLY A 231 16.42 11.24 -0.26
N LYS A 232 16.85 12.30 0.44
CA LYS A 232 17.52 12.18 1.76
C LYS A 232 16.57 12.15 2.94
N HIS A 233 15.43 12.84 2.86
CA HIS A 233 14.57 13.10 4.02
C HIS A 233 13.09 12.78 3.73
N ALA A 234 12.83 11.80 2.88
CA ALA A 234 11.47 11.35 2.62
C ALA A 234 11.41 9.85 2.35
N PHE A 235 10.22 9.29 2.51
CA PHE A 235 9.89 7.94 2.09
C PHE A 235 8.46 7.85 1.61
N VAL A 236 8.18 6.78 0.87
CA VAL A 236 6.86 6.45 0.35
C VAL A 236 6.57 4.96 0.55
N VAL A 237 5.30 4.67 0.85
CA VAL A 237 4.70 3.35 0.94
C VAL A 237 3.46 3.37 0.05
N VAL A 238 3.36 2.39 -0.82
CA VAL A 238 2.22 2.24 -1.75
C VAL A 238 1.64 0.86 -1.56
N GLN A 239 0.32 0.78 -1.37
CA GLN A 239 -0.42 -0.48 -1.32
C GLN A 239 -1.43 -0.52 -2.47
N ILE A 240 -1.36 -1.56 -3.30
CA ILE A 240 -2.21 -1.73 -4.48
C ILE A 240 -2.97 -3.06 -4.32
N PRO A 241 -4.30 -3.10 -4.48
CA PRO A 241 -5.04 -4.33 -4.33
C PRO A 241 -4.65 -5.32 -5.42
N ILE A 242 -4.63 -6.61 -5.10
CA ILE A 242 -4.25 -7.65 -6.06
C ILE A 242 -5.15 -8.89 -5.94
N ASN A 243 -5.42 -9.54 -7.07
CA ASN A 243 -6.11 -10.82 -7.09
C ASN A 243 -5.12 -11.99 -7.10
N ILE A 244 -5.00 -12.65 -5.94
CA ILE A 244 -4.12 -13.81 -5.72
C ILE A 244 -4.87 -15.11 -5.40
N ARG A 245 -6.18 -15.19 -5.70
CA ARG A 245 -7.01 -16.37 -5.37
C ARG A 245 -6.47 -17.69 -5.92
N ASN A 246 -5.80 -17.64 -7.07
CA ASN A 246 -5.27 -18.82 -7.74
C ASN A 246 -3.81 -19.13 -7.36
N LEU A 247 -3.22 -18.36 -6.45
CA LEU A 247 -1.85 -18.60 -6.00
C LEU A 247 -1.85 -19.62 -4.85
N ALA A 248 -1.06 -20.68 -5.00
CA ALA A 248 -0.94 -21.71 -3.96
C ALA A 248 -0.37 -21.16 -2.64
N ALA A 249 0.52 -20.18 -2.72
CA ALA A 249 1.11 -19.51 -1.56
C ALA A 249 0.10 -18.68 -0.74
N ALA A 250 -1.02 -18.24 -1.34
CA ALA A 250 -2.04 -17.50 -0.60
C ALA A 250 -2.59 -18.36 0.56
N PHE A 251 -3.10 -17.72 1.61
CA PHE A 251 -3.63 -18.41 2.78
C PHE A 251 -5.11 -18.14 2.98
N TYR A 252 -5.49 -16.87 2.96
CA TYR A 252 -6.86 -16.44 3.16
C TYR A 252 -7.63 -16.31 1.83
N SER A 253 -6.97 -15.82 0.78
CA SER A 253 -7.59 -15.57 -0.53
C SER A 253 -8.06 -16.84 -1.24
N ASN A 254 -7.37 -17.95 -0.99
CA ASN A 254 -7.71 -19.28 -1.51
C ASN A 254 -8.40 -20.17 -0.46
N GLN A 255 -8.75 -19.62 0.71
CA GLN A 255 -9.44 -20.30 1.81
C GLN A 255 -8.65 -21.45 2.47
N ARG A 256 -7.33 -21.55 2.26
CA ARG A 256 -6.46 -22.51 2.95
C ARG A 256 -6.50 -22.34 4.47
N ASN A 257 -6.69 -21.11 4.93
CA ASN A 257 -6.84 -20.74 6.34
C ASN A 257 -7.93 -21.53 7.09
N LEU A 258 -9.01 -21.95 6.41
CA LEU A 258 -10.11 -22.70 7.04
C LEU A 258 -9.64 -24.06 7.60
N LYS A 259 -8.62 -24.66 6.99
CA LYS A 259 -8.07 -25.95 7.39
C LYS A 259 -6.78 -25.80 8.19
N GLU A 260 -5.92 -24.87 7.77
CA GLU A 260 -4.54 -24.76 8.26
C GLU A 260 -4.34 -23.62 9.27
N GLY A 261 -5.35 -22.79 9.55
CA GLY A 261 -5.25 -21.71 10.54
C GLY A 261 -4.84 -22.24 11.92
N ASP A 262 -3.88 -21.59 12.55
CA ASP A 262 -3.33 -21.97 13.87
C ASP A 262 -4.30 -21.72 15.04
N SER A 263 -5.31 -20.89 14.83
CA SER A 263 -6.22 -20.41 15.86
C SER A 263 -7.66 -20.37 15.37
N SER A 264 -8.61 -20.36 16.30
CA SER A 264 -10.04 -20.27 15.96
C SER A 264 -10.38 -18.99 15.20
N LEU A 265 -9.65 -17.90 15.41
CA LEU A 265 -9.82 -16.66 14.66
C LEU A 265 -9.31 -16.78 13.22
N LYS A 266 -8.11 -17.33 13.01
CA LYS A 266 -7.53 -17.53 11.66
C LYS A 266 -8.26 -18.60 10.84
N ARG A 267 -8.99 -19.53 11.47
CA ARG A 267 -9.84 -20.53 10.80
C ARG A 267 -11.23 -20.02 10.37
N GLN A 268 -11.56 -18.74 10.62
CA GLN A 268 -12.87 -18.20 10.22
C GLN A 268 -12.97 -17.94 8.72
N LYS A 269 -14.19 -18.00 8.20
CA LYS A 269 -14.48 -17.52 6.84
C LYS A 269 -14.27 -16.02 6.77
N VAL A 270 -13.52 -15.60 5.76
CA VAL A 270 -13.20 -14.19 5.49
C VAL A 270 -13.92 -13.71 4.24
N VAL A 271 -14.07 -12.39 4.12
CA VAL A 271 -14.51 -11.72 2.90
C VAL A 271 -13.34 -10.89 2.37
N LEU A 272 -13.06 -11.04 1.08
CA LEU A 272 -12.01 -10.27 0.43
C LEU A 272 -12.50 -8.84 0.17
N GLY A 273 -11.89 -7.88 0.83
CA GLY A 273 -12.04 -6.46 0.53
C GLY A 273 -10.97 -6.00 -0.46
N VAL A 274 -11.08 -4.75 -0.91
CA VAL A 274 -10.05 -4.09 -1.72
C VAL A 274 -9.78 -2.71 -1.16
N TYR A 275 -8.52 -2.33 -1.08
CA TYR A 275 -8.13 -0.94 -0.88
C TYR A 275 -6.85 -0.66 -1.65
N THR A 276 -6.65 0.61 -1.98
CA THR A 276 -5.36 1.16 -2.38
C THR A 276 -5.00 2.26 -1.40
N SER A 277 -3.70 2.43 -1.13
CA SER A 277 -3.21 3.51 -0.28
C SER A 277 -1.86 4.03 -0.78
N ILE A 278 -1.61 5.30 -0.45
CA ILE A 278 -0.31 5.94 -0.55
C ILE A 278 -0.04 6.58 0.81
N GLU A 279 1.12 6.31 1.36
CA GLU A 279 1.62 6.96 2.56
C GLU A 279 2.99 7.55 2.26
N ALA A 280 3.16 8.83 2.58
CA ALA A 280 4.38 9.57 2.33
C ALA A 280 4.74 10.40 3.55
N CYS A 281 6.01 10.35 3.92
CA CYS A 281 6.56 11.13 5.00
C CYS A 281 7.75 11.91 4.46
N ARG A 282 7.84 13.19 4.81
CA ARG A 282 8.94 14.05 4.38
C ARG A 282 9.28 15.11 5.42
N MET A 283 10.54 15.49 5.47
CA MET A 283 10.98 16.67 6.20
C MET A 283 10.70 17.93 5.38
N LEU A 284 10.10 18.92 6.03
CA LEU A 284 9.82 20.25 5.48
C LEU A 284 11.03 21.18 5.65
N PRO A 285 11.09 22.32 4.94
CA PRO A 285 12.19 23.30 5.07
C PRO A 285 12.39 23.83 6.49
N ASP A 286 11.35 23.82 7.33
CA ASP A 286 11.38 24.24 8.72
C ASP A 286 11.72 23.09 9.71
N GLN A 287 12.25 21.97 9.19
CA GLN A 287 12.65 20.79 9.94
C GLN A 287 11.51 20.02 10.62
N ASN A 288 10.24 20.38 10.39
CA ASN A 288 9.11 19.55 10.82
C ASN A 288 8.85 18.43 9.81
N ILE A 289 8.21 17.38 10.28
CA ILE A 289 7.83 16.23 9.45
C ILE A 289 6.39 16.40 9.01
N GLU A 290 6.16 16.30 7.70
CA GLU A 290 4.82 16.14 7.14
C GLU A 290 4.58 14.65 6.86
N TRP A 291 3.51 14.13 7.43
CA TRP A 291 3.03 12.78 7.16
C TRP A 291 1.66 12.84 6.50
N THR A 292 1.61 12.38 5.25
CA THR A 292 0.41 12.29 4.42
C THR A 292 0.06 10.82 4.18
N MET A 293 -1.22 10.48 4.31
CA MET A 293 -1.76 9.17 3.93
C MET A 293 -3.04 9.40 3.14
N ALA A 294 -3.21 8.68 2.04
CA ALA A 294 -4.42 8.67 1.24
C ALA A 294 -4.83 7.24 0.94
N THR A 295 -6.13 6.96 0.98
CA THR A 295 -6.68 5.65 0.65
C THR A 295 -8.01 5.76 -0.05
N ALA A 296 -8.26 4.82 -0.95
CA ALA A 296 -9.59 4.48 -1.42
C ALA A 296 -9.84 3.01 -1.07
N SER A 297 -11.04 2.69 -0.59
CA SER A 297 -11.41 1.33 -0.18
C SER A 297 -12.83 0.97 -0.59
N ASP A 298 -13.03 -0.33 -0.87
CA ASP A 298 -14.31 -1.01 -0.97
C ASP A 298 -14.19 -2.32 -0.17
N ALA A 299 -14.79 -2.33 1.02
CA ALA A 299 -14.72 -3.47 1.93
C ALA A 299 -15.54 -4.68 1.46
N LYS A 300 -16.31 -4.56 0.35
CA LYS A 300 -17.18 -5.58 -0.26
C LYS A 300 -18.19 -6.24 0.71
N GLY A 301 -19.16 -6.97 0.16
CA GLY A 301 -20.22 -7.66 0.93
C GLY A 301 -21.46 -6.80 1.20
N TRP A 302 -22.27 -7.17 2.20
CA TRP A 302 -23.57 -6.53 2.48
C TRP A 302 -23.50 -5.14 3.13
N LEU A 303 -22.29 -4.67 3.48
CA LEU A 303 -22.11 -3.35 4.11
C LEU A 303 -22.42 -2.25 3.09
N PRO A 304 -23.43 -1.40 3.34
CA PRO A 304 -23.71 -0.28 2.46
C PRO A 304 -22.49 0.64 2.33
N MET A 305 -22.19 1.11 1.12
CA MET A 305 -21.05 2.00 0.86
C MET A 305 -21.05 3.26 1.72
N TRP A 306 -22.22 3.76 2.14
CA TRP A 306 -22.31 4.91 3.04
C TRP A 306 -21.71 4.62 4.43
N ALA A 307 -21.86 3.39 4.95
CA ALA A 307 -21.33 3.00 6.26
C ALA A 307 -19.80 2.84 6.22
N GLN A 308 -19.27 2.31 5.12
CA GLN A 308 -17.83 2.24 4.87
C GLN A 308 -17.23 3.66 4.77
N LYS A 309 -17.87 4.55 4.00
CA LYS A 309 -17.46 5.95 3.83
C LYS A 309 -17.52 6.80 5.11
N MET A 310 -18.32 6.41 6.11
CA MET A 310 -18.34 7.08 7.42
C MET A 310 -17.24 6.58 8.37
N GLY A 311 -16.83 5.31 8.25
CA GLY A 311 -15.81 4.70 9.11
C GLY A 311 -14.38 5.08 8.72
N VAL A 312 -14.06 5.10 7.43
CA VAL A 312 -12.69 5.33 6.91
C VAL A 312 -12.09 6.67 7.38
N PRO A 313 -12.80 7.82 7.33
CA PRO A 313 -12.25 9.08 7.84
C PRO A 313 -11.84 9.05 9.31
N SER A 314 -12.59 8.31 10.13
CA SER A 314 -12.28 8.18 11.56
C SER A 314 -11.12 7.22 11.80
N ALA A 315 -11.02 6.16 11.00
CA ALA A 315 -9.90 5.21 11.06
C ALA A 315 -8.59 5.91 10.71
N VAL A 316 -8.51 6.57 9.55
CA VAL A 316 -7.28 7.23 9.11
C VAL A 316 -6.79 8.28 10.12
N VAL A 317 -7.70 9.00 10.80
CA VAL A 317 -7.31 9.95 11.87
C VAL A 317 -6.69 9.20 13.05
N LYS A 318 -7.34 8.16 13.55
CA LYS A 318 -6.89 7.40 14.73
C LYS A 318 -5.52 6.75 14.54
N ASP A 319 -5.21 6.36 13.31
CA ASP A 319 -3.94 5.70 12.98
C ASP A 319 -2.72 6.53 13.37
N VAL A 320 -2.82 7.87 13.31
CA VAL A 320 -1.75 8.77 13.76
C VAL A 320 -1.44 8.57 15.25
N GLY A 321 -2.48 8.47 16.08
CA GLY A 321 -2.33 8.28 17.52
C GLY A 321 -1.87 6.87 17.86
N LEU A 322 -2.37 5.86 17.14
CA LEU A 322 -1.93 4.47 17.29
C LEU A 322 -0.44 4.32 17.00
N PHE A 323 0.01 4.91 15.88
CA PHE A 323 1.41 4.95 15.49
C PHE A 323 2.29 5.64 16.54
N ILE A 324 1.97 6.89 16.92
CA ILE A 324 2.78 7.63 17.90
C ILE A 324 2.83 6.89 19.25
N ARG A 325 1.72 6.28 19.68
CA ARG A 325 1.71 5.45 20.89
C ARG A 325 2.62 4.22 20.75
N TRP A 326 2.64 3.58 19.59
CA TRP A 326 3.50 2.43 19.32
C TRP A 326 4.98 2.83 19.33
N VAL A 327 5.35 3.94 18.68
CA VAL A 327 6.72 4.47 18.69
C VAL A 327 7.18 4.70 20.13
N HIS A 328 6.37 5.39 20.93
CA HIS A 328 6.69 5.65 22.34
C HIS A 328 7.00 4.35 23.12
N ARG A 329 6.24 3.27 22.88
CA ARG A 329 6.50 1.96 23.51
C ARG A 329 7.75 1.26 22.98
N LYS A 330 8.10 1.43 21.71
CA LYS A 330 9.26 0.77 21.08
C LYS A 330 10.57 1.52 21.33
N ARG A 331 10.52 2.82 21.62
CA ARG A 331 11.69 3.70 21.80
C ARG A 331 12.75 3.17 22.78
N PRO A 332 12.41 2.58 23.95
CA PRO A 332 13.44 1.97 24.82
C PRO A 332 14.24 0.87 24.12
N ASN A 333 13.59 0.05 23.30
CA ASN A 333 14.25 -1.02 22.54
C ASN A 333 15.07 -0.47 21.38
N LEU A 334 14.57 0.55 20.67
CA LEU A 334 15.30 1.22 19.58
C LEU A 334 16.57 1.93 20.07
N ARG A 335 16.56 2.48 21.29
CA ARG A 335 17.76 3.04 21.91
C ARG A 335 18.78 1.99 22.31
N ALA A 336 18.32 0.82 22.75
CA ALA A 336 19.20 -0.29 23.14
C ALA A 336 19.82 -0.98 21.90
N ASN A 337 19.08 -1.04 20.80
CA ASN A 337 19.48 -1.65 19.54
C ASN A 337 19.18 -0.69 18.37
N PRO A 338 20.08 0.27 18.10
CA PRO A 338 19.90 1.23 17.01
C PRO A 338 19.78 0.55 15.65
N LEU A 339 19.08 1.21 14.73
CA LEU A 339 18.84 0.69 13.39
C LEU A 339 20.15 0.69 12.58
N PRO A 340 20.35 -0.29 11.69
CA PRO A 340 21.50 -0.26 10.78
C PRO A 340 21.47 1.02 9.95
N GLY A 341 22.52 1.84 10.05
CA GLY A 341 22.63 3.11 9.31
C GLY A 341 22.10 4.36 10.02
N SER A 342 21.63 4.27 11.27
CA SER A 342 21.41 5.48 12.08
C SER A 342 22.77 6.01 12.55
N GLU A 343 23.34 6.97 11.84
CA GLU A 343 24.52 7.68 12.34
C GLU A 343 24.12 8.45 13.60
N ALA A 344 24.66 8.06 14.75
CA ALA A 344 24.66 8.92 15.91
C ALA A 344 25.54 10.14 15.55
N GLU A 345 24.92 11.29 15.24
CA GLU A 345 25.59 12.58 15.35
C GLU A 345 25.96 12.77 16.83
N ASN A 346 27.06 12.14 17.26
CA ASN A 346 27.73 12.48 18.48
C ASN A 346 28.30 13.89 18.28
N GLY A 347 27.55 14.87 18.77
CA GLY A 347 27.99 16.25 18.90
C GLY A 347 29.38 16.28 19.54
N SER A 348 30.35 16.67 18.72
CA SER A 348 31.66 17.16 19.14
C SER A 348 31.47 18.25 20.19
N THR A 349 31.68 17.92 21.46
CA THR A 349 32.03 18.90 22.47
C THR A 349 33.51 19.24 22.31
N SER A 350 33.80 20.09 21.31
CA SER A 350 35.00 20.93 21.37
C SER A 350 34.64 22.18 22.17
N GLY A 351 35.25 22.35 23.35
CA GLY A 351 34.90 23.47 24.21
C GLY A 351 35.71 23.61 25.50
N LYS A 352 37.00 23.92 25.34
CA LYS A 352 37.92 24.59 26.27
C LYS A 352 38.46 23.84 27.49
#